data_AF-A0A9D6N3A2-F1
#
_entry.id   AF-A0A9D6N3A2-F1
#
_cell.length_a   1.000
_cell.length_b   1.000
_cell.length_c   1.000
_cell.angle_alpha   90.00
_cell.angle_beta   90.00
_cell.angle_gamma   90.00
#
_symmetry.space_group_name_H-M   'P 1'
#
loop_
_entity.id
_entity.type
_entity.pdbx_description
1 polymer ?
#
loop_
_entity_poly.entity_id
_entity_poly.type
_entity_poly.pdbx_seq_one_letter_code
_entity_poly.pdbx_strand_id
1 'polypeptide(L)' 'MPMTLDQIVEETRQLPADVVAELVDRILLARHGGMEPDIEAAWKTEIGRRIAEIDEGKVQGIPIKESLARIRKIAGL' A
#
# COMPACT_ATOMS: atom_id res chain seq x y z
N MET A 1 -3.37 -10.47 33.89
CA MET A 1 -1.99 -10.34 33.37
C MET A 1 -2.09 -9.96 31.90
N PRO A 2 -1.28 -9.02 31.40
CA PRO A 2 -1.27 -8.74 29.97
C PRO A 2 -0.73 -9.95 29.19
N MET A 3 -1.26 -10.20 28.00
CA MET A 3 -0.68 -11.18 27.07
C MET A 3 0.75 -10.77 26.69
N THR A 4 1.63 -11.75 26.52
CA THR A 4 2.98 -11.51 26.00
C THR A 4 2.96 -11.46 24.47
N LEU A 5 4.00 -10.87 23.87
CA LEU A 5 4.18 -10.87 22.41
C LEU A 5 4.22 -12.31 21.86
N ASP A 6 4.93 -13.21 22.55
CA ASP A 6 5.06 -14.61 22.12
C ASP A 6 3.71 -15.33 22.12
N GLN A 7 2.84 -15.03 23.08
CA GLN A 7 1.48 -15.58 23.11
C GLN A 7 0.65 -15.10 21.90
N ILE A 8 0.74 -13.81 21.55
CA ILE A 8 0.04 -13.26 20.38
C ILE A 8 0.54 -13.91 19.08
N VAL A 9 1.86 -14.12 18.96
CA VAL A 9 2.45 -14.79 17.79
C VAL A 9 1.99 -16.25 17.71
N GLU A 10 1.98 -16.97 18.83
CA GLU A 10 1.57 -18.37 18.83
C GLU A 10 0.07 -18.54 18.52
N GLU A 11 -0.79 -17.70 19.07
CA GLU A 11 -2.23 -17.73 18.80
C GLU A 11 -2.54 -17.46 17.32
N THR A 12 -1.81 -16.55 16.68
CA THR A 12 -2.03 -16.19 15.28
C THR A 12 -1.53 -17.23 14.28
N ARG A 13 -0.57 -18.09 14.66
CA ARG A 13 -0.05 -19.18 13.80
C ARG A 13 -1.09 -20.21 13.39
N GLN A 14 -2.09 -20.43 14.24
CA GLN A 14 -3.15 -21.43 14.00
C GLN A 14 -4.34 -20.84 13.23
N LEU A 15 -4.34 -19.53 12.97
CA LEU A 15 -5.44 -18.86 12.30
C LEU A 15 -5.30 -18.94 10.76
N PRO A 16 -6.42 -18.89 10.03
CA PRO A 16 -6.41 -18.71 8.58
C PRO A 16 -5.66 -17.42 8.17
N ALA A 17 -4.97 -17.47 7.02
CA ALA A 17 -4.11 -16.37 6.56
C ALA A 17 -4.87 -15.04 6.35
N ASP A 18 -6.11 -15.10 5.89
CA ASP A 18 -7.00 -13.95 5.74
C ASP A 18 -7.37 -13.32 7.09
N VAL A 19 -7.60 -14.14 8.11
CA VAL A 19 -7.87 -13.66 9.48
C VAL A 19 -6.65 -12.97 10.06
N VAL A 20 -5.45 -13.52 9.84
CA VAL A 20 -4.20 -12.88 10.28
C VAL A 20 -3.97 -11.55 9.56
N ALA A 21 -4.25 -11.48 8.26
CA ALA A 21 -4.14 -10.24 7.49
C ALA A 21 -5.07 -9.14 8.04
N GLU A 22 -6.34 -9.47 8.24
CA GLU A 22 -7.33 -8.54 8.83
C GLU A 22 -6.93 -8.09 10.25
N LEU A 23 -6.35 -8.98 11.06
CA LEU A 23 -5.85 -8.63 12.39
C LEU A 23 -4.70 -7.60 12.30
N VAL A 24 -3.74 -7.82 11.41
CA VAL A 24 -2.62 -6.91 11.18
C VAL A 24 -3.13 -5.54 10.73
N ASP A 25 -4.08 -5.51 9.79
CA ASP A 25 -4.68 -4.26 9.29
C ASP A 25 -5.35 -3.47 10.43
N ARG A 26 -6.10 -4.14 11.30
CA ARG A 26 -6.74 -3.49 12.47
C ARG A 26 -5.73 -2.94 13.46
N ILE A 27 -4.65 -3.67 13.74
CA ILE A 27 -3.57 -3.22 14.64
C ILE A 27 -2.90 -1.98 14.07
N LEU A 28 -2.56 -2.01 12.77
CA LEU A 28 -1.93 -0.88 12.10
C LEU A 28 -2.86 0.33 12.07
N LEU A 29 -4.13 0.15 11.72
CA LEU A 29 -5.12 1.22 11.71
C LEU A 29 -5.30 1.84 13.10
N ALA A 30 -5.37 1.03 14.16
CA ALA A 30 -5.50 1.55 15.52
C ALA A 30 -4.25 2.32 15.98
N ARG A 31 -3.06 1.90 15.53
CA ARG A 31 -1.79 2.50 15.94
C ARG A 31 -1.41 3.74 15.16
N HIS A 32 -1.66 3.73 13.86
CA HIS A 32 -1.24 4.76 12.91
C HIS A 32 -2.39 5.65 12.47
N GLY A 33 -3.63 5.30 12.84
CA GLY A 33 -4.82 5.95 12.31
C GLY A 33 -5.11 5.51 10.88
N GLY A 34 -6.24 5.99 10.36
CA GLY A 34 -6.45 6.03 8.92
C GLY A 34 -5.59 7.12 8.28
N MET A 35 -5.63 7.22 6.95
CA MET A 35 -5.04 8.37 6.26
C MET A 35 -5.68 9.66 6.80
N GLU A 36 -4.86 10.61 7.23
CA GLU A 36 -5.36 11.91 7.68
C GLU A 36 -6.17 12.56 6.55
N PRO A 37 -7.37 13.12 6.81
CA PRO A 37 -8.24 13.65 5.75
C PRO A 37 -7.54 14.67 4.83
N ASP A 38 -6.65 15.48 5.40
CA ASP A 38 -5.88 16.48 4.65
C ASP A 38 -4.84 15.82 3.72
N ILE A 39 -4.22 14.73 4.16
CA ILE A 39 -3.32 13.91 3.32
C ILE A 39 -4.11 13.25 2.20
N GLU A 40 -5.30 12.69 2.49
CA GLU A 40 -6.17 12.08 1.48
C GLU A 40 -6.62 13.12 0.43
N ALA A 41 -7.01 14.32 0.87
CA ALA A 41 -7.40 15.41 0.00
C ALA A 41 -6.24 15.90 -0.89
N ALA A 42 -5.04 16.01 -0.33
CA ALA A 42 -3.83 16.34 -1.07
C ALA A 42 -3.51 15.28 -2.14
N TRP A 43 -3.62 13.99 -1.81
CA TRP A 43 -3.44 12.90 -2.76
C TRP A 43 -4.48 12.92 -3.89
N LYS A 44 -5.76 13.14 -3.58
CA LYS A 44 -6.82 13.26 -4.60
C LYS A 44 -6.53 14.41 -5.57
N THR A 45 -6.09 15.55 -5.04
CA THR A 45 -5.71 16.72 -5.84
C THR A 45 -4.54 16.39 -6.78
N GLU A 46 -3.49 15.76 -6.25
CA GLU A 46 -2.30 15.41 -7.01
C GLU A 46 -2.59 14.33 -8.08
N ILE A 47 -3.41 13.33 -7.76
CA ILE A 47 -3.84 12.30 -8.73
C ILE A 47 -4.62 12.95 -9.87
N GLY A 48 -5.59 13.82 -9.55
CA GLY A 48 -6.37 14.55 -10.56
C GLY A 48 -5.46 15.39 -11.48
N ARG A 49 -4.51 16.13 -10.89
CA ARG A 49 -3.51 16.91 -11.64
C ARG A 49 -2.70 16.02 -12.59
N ARG A 50 -2.19 14.88 -12.12
CA ARG A 50 -1.38 13.96 -12.94
C ARG A 50 -2.16 13.33 -14.08
N ILE A 51 -3.43 12.97 -13.85
CA ILE A 51 -4.31 12.45 -14.90
C ILE A 51 -4.50 13.52 -15.99
N ALA A 52 -4.85 14.75 -15.59
CA ALA A 52 -5.02 15.86 -16.54
C ALA A 52 -3.74 16.13 -17.35
N GLU A 53 -2.56 16.10 -16.72
CA GLU A 53 -1.29 16.26 -17.43
C GLU A 53 -1.00 15.16 -18.46
N ILE A 54 -1.45 13.93 -18.20
CA ILE A 54 -1.34 12.82 -19.16
C ILE A 54 -2.33 13.03 -20.30
N ASP A 55 -3.59 13.31 -19.99
CA ASP A 55 -4.66 13.48 -20.97
C ASP A 55 -4.41 14.68 -21.90
N GLU A 56 -3.85 15.76 -21.37
CA GLU A 56 -3.47 16.96 -22.12
C GLU A 56 -2.12 16.81 -22.84
N GLY A 57 -1.42 15.69 -22.68
CA GLY A 57 -0.13 15.43 -23.32
C GLY A 57 1.03 16.28 -22.75
N LYS A 58 0.87 16.87 -21.57
CA LYS A 58 1.91 17.63 -20.86
C LYS A 58 3.03 16.74 -20.33
N VAL A 59 2.76 15.45 -20.15
CA VAL A 59 3.73 14.45 -19.69
C VAL A 59 3.87 13.34 -20.72
N GLN A 60 5.12 12.97 -21.03
CA GLN A 60 5.41 11.83 -21.89
C GLN A 60 5.46 10.55 -21.06
N GLY A 61 4.49 9.66 -21.27
CA GLY A 61 4.49 8.32 -20.68
C GLY A 61 5.59 7.40 -21.24
N ILE A 62 5.94 6.37 -20.48
CA ILE A 62 6.83 5.29 -20.93
C ILE A 62 5.95 4.13 -21.41
N PRO A 63 6.17 3.56 -22.60
CA PRO A 63 5.43 2.37 -23.04
C PRO A 63 5.50 1.23 -22.03
N ILE A 64 4.36 0.58 -21.77
CA ILE A 64 4.25 -0.46 -20.72
C ILE A 64 5.26 -1.61 -20.89
N LYS A 65 5.57 -2.00 -22.12
CA LYS A 65 6.58 -3.04 -22.40
C LYS A 65 7.97 -2.63 -21.92
N GLU A 66 8.32 -1.36 -22.10
CA GLU A 66 9.60 -0.81 -21.67
C GLU A 66 9.67 -0.67 -20.15
N SER A 67 8.60 -0.15 -19.52
CA SER A 67 8.56 -0.02 -18.06
C SER A 67 8.66 -1.38 -17.37
N LEU A 68 7.93 -2.40 -17.85
CA LEU A 68 8.00 -3.76 -17.33
C LEU A 68 9.37 -4.42 -17.56
N ALA A 69 10.06 -4.12 -18.66
CA ALA A 69 11.42 -4.61 -18.90
C ALA A 69 12.41 -4.02 -17.89
N ARG A 70 12.29 -2.73 -17.56
CA ARG A 70 13.12 -2.07 -16.53
C ARG A 70 12.87 -2.68 -15.15
N ILE A 71 11.61 -2.93 -14.79
CA ILE A 71 11.24 -3.55 -13.50
C ILE A 71 11.84 -4.95 -13.37
N ARG A 72 11.73 -5.79 -14.40
CA ARG A 72 12.30 -7.15 -14.39
C ARG A 72 13.81 -7.14 -14.18
N LYS A 73 14.52 -6.25 -14.89
CA LYS A 73 15.97 -6.08 -14.70
C LYS A 73 16.34 -5.71 -13.27
N ILE A 74 15.56 -4.84 -12.61
CA ILE A 74 15.78 -4.44 -11.21
C ILE A 74 15.47 -5.61 -10.26
N ALA A 75 14.42 -6.37 -10.53
CA ALA A 75 13.99 -7.52 -9.74
C ALA A 75 14.86 -8.78 -9.95
N GLY A 76 15.79 -8.77 -10.92
CA GLY A 76 16.62 -9.94 -11.25
C GLY A 76 15.88 -11.03 -12.05
N LEU A 77 14.86 -10.66 -12.81
CA LEU A 77 14.01 -11.53 -13.65
C LEU A 77 14.33 -11.42 -15.14
#